data_AF-A0A840WK36-F1
#
_entry.id   AF-A0A840WK36-F1
#
_cell.length_a   1.000
_cell.length_b   1.000
_cell.length_c   1.000
_cell.angle_alpha   90.00
_cell.angle_beta   90.00
_cell.angle_gamma   90.00
#
_symmetry.space_group_name_H-M   'P 1'
#
loop_
_entity.id
_entity.type
_entity.pdbx_description
1 polymer ?
#
loop_
_entity_poly.entity_id
_entity_poly.type
_entity_poly.pdbx_seq_one_letter_code
_entity_poly.pdbx_strand_id
1 'polypeptide(L)' 'MKLTVEGLKDLPPTVDLMTAARVLGIGRTKAYELARAGEFPVHVVRIGNLYRVSTADLMKLVRAE' A
#
# COMPACT_ATOMS: atom_id res chain seq x y z
N MET A 1 -11.67 -11.61 -7.22
CA MET A 1 -10.64 -10.85 -7.98
C MET A 1 -9.28 -11.29 -7.47
N LYS A 2 -8.55 -12.10 -8.24
CA LYS A 2 -7.24 -12.66 -7.84
C LYS A 2 -6.16 -11.59 -8.09
N LEU A 3 -5.46 -11.17 -7.03
CA LEU A 3 -4.27 -10.33 -7.12
C LEU A 3 -3.09 -11.19 -7.55
N THR A 4 -2.88 -11.31 -8.85
CA THR A 4 -1.70 -11.97 -9.44
C THR A 4 -0.66 -10.91 -9.80
N VAL A 5 0.62 -11.26 -9.73
CA VAL A 5 1.80 -10.42 -10.06
C VAL A 5 1.67 -9.74 -11.44
N GLU A 6 0.99 -10.39 -12.39
CA GLU A 6 0.74 -9.86 -13.73
C GLU A 6 -0.36 -8.78 -13.77
N GLY A 7 -1.34 -8.83 -12.87
CA GLY A 7 -2.39 -7.82 -12.76
C GLY A 7 -1.87 -6.48 -12.21
N LEU A 8 -0.68 -6.45 -11.61
CA LEU A 8 -0.03 -5.24 -11.11
C LEU A 8 0.49 -4.30 -12.19
N LYS A 9 0.62 -4.76 -13.45
CA LYS A 9 1.00 -3.89 -14.58
C LYS A 9 -0.13 -3.00 -15.10
N ASP A 10 -1.38 -3.40 -14.89
CA ASP A 10 -2.59 -2.63 -15.25
C ASP A 10 -3.18 -1.87 -14.05
N LEU A 11 -2.58 -1.99 -12.86
CA LEU A 11 -3.03 -1.23 -11.72
C LEU A 11 -2.64 0.26 -11.88
N PRO A 12 -3.51 1.19 -11.46
CA PRO A 12 -3.11 2.58 -11.34
C PRO A 12 -1.84 2.67 -10.48
N PRO A 13 -0.95 3.64 -10.75
CA PRO A 13 0.37 3.76 -10.10
C PRO A 13 0.31 3.88 -8.57
N THR A 14 -0.89 4.09 -8.02
CA THR A 14 -1.15 4.16 -6.59
C THR A 14 -2.40 3.38 -6.18
N VAL A 15 -2.28 2.55 -5.16
CA VAL A 15 -3.40 1.91 -4.45
C VAL A 15 -3.81 2.72 -3.22
N ASP A 16 -4.96 2.42 -2.63
CA ASP A 16 -5.33 2.98 -1.33
C ASP A 16 -4.56 2.31 -0.17
N LEU A 17 -4.49 3.02 0.96
CA LEU A 17 -3.84 2.52 2.18
C LEU A 17 -4.40 1.18 2.67
N MET A 18 -5.70 0.93 2.48
CA MET A 18 -6.32 -0.29 2.96
C MET A 18 -5.95 -1.50 2.11
N THR A 19 -5.86 -1.33 0.80
CA THR A 19 -5.34 -2.33 -0.12
C THR A 19 -3.88 -2.63 0.19
N ALA A 20 -3.06 -1.60 0.42
CA ALA A 20 -1.66 -1.76 0.84
C ALA A 20 -1.54 -2.53 2.16
N ALA A 21 -2.32 -2.15 3.17
CA ALA A 21 -2.32 -2.79 4.48
C ALA A 21 -2.73 -4.27 4.38
N ARG A 22 -3.71 -4.59 3.53
CA ARG A 22 -4.13 -5.97 3.32
C ARG A 22 -3.04 -6.82 2.66
N VAL A 23 -2.29 -6.27 1.72
CA VAL A 23 -1.12 -6.94 1.11
C VAL A 23 -0.05 -7.23 2.17
N LEU A 24 0.15 -6.30 3.10
CA LEU A 24 1.13 -6.41 4.19
C LEU A 24 0.63 -7.16 5.43
N GLY A 25 -0.61 -7.64 5.45
CA GLY A 25 -1.21 -8.28 6.63
C GLY A 25 -1.46 -7.34 7.82
N ILE A 26 -1.48 -6.02 7.59
CA ILE A 26 -1.68 -4.99 8.63
C ILE A 26 -3.18 -4.71 8.79
N GLY A 27 -3.67 -4.72 10.03
CA GLY A 27 -5.06 -4.37 10.36
C GLY A 27 -5.39 -2.89 10.11
N ARG A 28 -6.67 -2.57 9.87
CA ARG A 28 -7.17 -1.21 9.58
C ARG A 28 -6.62 -0.14 10.53
N THR A 29 -6.76 -0.37 11.83
CA THR A 29 -6.36 0.59 12.86
C THR A 29 -4.87 0.87 12.82
N LYS A 30 -4.05 -0.18 12.84
CA LYS A 30 -2.59 -0.10 12.77
C LYS A 30 -2.12 0.59 11.49
N ALA A 31 -2.78 0.31 10.36
CA ALA A 31 -2.46 0.96 9.09
C ALA A 31 -2.67 2.47 9.13
N TYR A 32 -3.79 2.94 9.70
CA TYR A 32 -4.04 4.38 9.86
C TYR A 32 -3.10 5.04 10.86
N GLU A 33 -2.75 4.34 11.96
CA GLU A 33 -1.75 4.82 12.92
C GLU A 33 -0.40 5.03 12.25
N LEU A 34 0.11 4.00 11.57
CA LEU A 34 1.38 4.04 10.86
C LEU A 34 1.37 5.08 9.72
N ALA A 35 0.28 5.19 8.96
CA ALA A 35 0.16 6.21 7.92
C ALA A 35 0.10 7.63 8.47
N ARG A 36 -0.51 7.85 9.65
CA ARG A 36 -0.49 9.16 10.32
C ARG A 36 0.86 9.48 10.96
N ALA A 37 1.56 8.46 11.49
CA ALA A 37 2.89 8.58 12.05
C ALA A 37 3.98 8.74 10.98
N GLY A 38 3.67 8.45 9.71
CA GLY A 38 4.66 8.41 8.64
C GLY A 38 5.57 7.17 8.70
N GLU A 39 5.20 6.18 9.51
CA GLU A 39 5.97 4.94 9.74
C GLU A 39 5.39 3.74 8.98
N PHE A 40 4.48 3.98 8.03
CA PHE A 40 4.00 2.91 7.17
C PHE A 40 5.18 2.35 6.35
N PRO A 41 5.34 1.02 6.25
CA PRO A 41 6.53 0.39 5.69
C PRO A 41 6.76 0.70 4.19
N VAL A 42 5.78 1.31 3.53
CA VAL A 42 5.86 1.77 2.13
C VAL A 42 5.47 3.24 2.05
N HIS A 43 5.92 3.92 1.00
CA HIS A 43 5.66 5.35 0.83
C HIS A 43 4.16 5.64 0.67
N VAL A 44 3.62 6.41 1.62
CA VAL A 44 2.23 6.87 1.63
C VAL A 44 2.19 8.35 1.24
N VAL A 45 1.53 8.66 0.13
CA VAL A 45 1.20 10.02 -0.30
C VAL A 45 -0.18 10.37 0.22
N ARG A 46 -0.26 11.45 1.01
CA ARG A 46 -1.54 12.00 1.47
C ARG A 46 -2.01 13.10 0.51
N ILE A 47 -3.15 12.89 -0.13
CA ILE A 47 -3.79 13.85 -1.03
C ILE A 47 -5.09 14.32 -0.36
N GLY A 48 -5.01 15.42 0.40
CA GLY A 48 -6.10 15.90 1.24
C GLY A 48 -6.50 14.88 2.32
N ASN A 49 -7.69 14.28 2.17
CA ASN A 49 -8.20 13.21 3.05
C ASN A 49 -7.97 11.79 2.51
N LEU A 50 -7.38 11.66 1.33
CA LEU A 50 -7.10 10.36 0.71
C LEU A 50 -5.66 9.96 0.99
N TYR A 51 -5.47 8.68 1.35
CA TYR A 51 -4.15 8.06 1.42
C TYR A 51 -3.93 7.21 0.18
N ARG A 52 -2.82 7.47 -0.51
CA ARG A 52 -2.39 6.73 -1.70
C ARG A 52 -1.02 6.13 -1.45
N VAL A 53 -0.83 4.89 -1.86
CA VAL A 53 0.39 4.13 -1.67
C VAL A 53 0.93 3.72 -3.03
N SER A 54 2.22 3.96 -3.24
CA SER A 54 2.92 3.55 -4.46
C SER A 54 2.91 2.02 -4.57
N THR A 55 2.28 1.52 -5.63
CA THR A 55 2.23 0.08 -5.90
C THR A 55 3.64 -0.48 -6.16
N ALA A 56 4.54 0.34 -6.70
CA ALA A 56 5.93 -0.02 -6.94
C ALA A 56 6.72 -0.23 -5.63
N ASP A 57 6.46 0.58 -4.60
CA ASP A 57 7.08 0.41 -3.28
C ASP A 57 6.58 -0.85 -2.57
N LEU A 58 5.27 -1.12 -2.63
CA LEU A 58 4.71 -2.39 -2.16
C LEU A 58 5.37 -3.59 -2.85
N MET A 59 5.54 -3.53 -4.17
CA MET A 59 6.14 -4.61 -4.95
C MET A 59 7.60 -4.84 -4.56
N LYS A 60 8.36 -3.77 -4.31
CA LYS A 60 9.75 -3.87 -3.84
C LYS A 60 9.83 -4.54 -2.48
N LEU A 61 8.93 -4.18 -1.57
CA LEU A 61 8.92 -4.71 -0.21
C LEU A 61 8.54 -6.19 -0.17
N VAL A 62 7.52 -6.60 -0.94
CA VAL A 62 7.09 -8.01 -1.02
C VAL A 62 8.08 -8.90 -1.79
N ARG A 63 8.88 -8.34 -2.71
CA ARG A 63 9.94 -9.08 -3.42
C ARG A 63 11.27 -9.16 -2.68
N ALA A 64 11.42 -8.49 -1.54
CA ALA A 64 12.67 -8.47 -0.78
C ALA A 64 12.87 -9.70 0.14
N GLU A 65 12.16 -10.81 -0.12
CA GLU A 65 12.37 -12.12 0.49
C GLU A 65 12.75 -13.17 -0.56
#